data_AF-A0A3A5V9M6-F1
#
_entry.id   AF-A0A3A5V9M6-F1
#
_cell.length_a   1.000
_cell.length_b   1.000
_cell.length_c   1.000
_cell.angle_alpha   90.00
_cell.angle_beta   90.00
_cell.angle_gamma   90.00
#
_symmetry.space_group_name_H-M   'P 1'
#
loop_
_entity.id
_entity.type
_entity.pdbx_description
1 polymer ?
#
loop_
_entity_poly.entity_id
_entity_poly.type
_entity_poly.pdbx_seq_one_letter_code
_entity_poly.pdbx_strand_id
1 'polypeptide(L)'
;MAEDSRDKSEGRLRIDQMPQAVRQLADSMSGIDPYFDLEEWLTRKANDDLLLLQKDIERERVQLEQRIHRLEMIAKRLSPEDIREVPEGQTNLFDCFDIPLPLKHLASRIEEIHEDPHPAGAFINLLPHDNIDDPLLAVTAQMMLIAAQEKVGNGASWVELGELYSPLISNGISQEECDEALDHLLMTNQIHEIDDDCFIPDE
;
A
#
# COMPACT_ATOMS: atom_id res chain seq x y z
N MET A 1 -48.29 -55.35 32.35
CA MET A 1 -47.80 -55.10 30.98
C MET A 1 -47.88 -53.60 30.76
N ALA A 2 -46.73 -52.92 30.84
CA ALA A 2 -46.61 -51.49 30.56
C ALA A 2 -45.46 -51.39 29.55
N GLU A 3 -45.79 -51.67 28.29
CA GLU A 3 -44.88 -51.58 27.17
C GLU A 3 -44.71 -50.11 26.75
N ASP A 4 -43.45 -49.74 26.64
CA ASP A 4 -42.86 -48.79 25.69
C ASP A 4 -43.65 -47.53 25.33
N SER A 5 -43.35 -46.48 26.09
CA SER A 5 -43.31 -45.10 25.57
C SER A 5 -41.88 -44.56 25.54
N ARG A 6 -40.91 -45.43 25.28
CA ARG A 6 -39.54 -45.06 24.88
C ARG A 6 -39.48 -45.22 23.35
N ASP A 7 -38.69 -44.41 22.67
CA ASP A 7 -38.48 -44.42 21.19
C ASP A 7 -39.32 -43.50 20.31
N LYS A 8 -39.60 -42.26 20.77
CA LYS A 8 -39.82 -41.13 19.84
C LYS A 8 -38.87 -39.95 20.01
N SER A 9 -37.86 -40.09 20.87
CA SER A 9 -36.88 -39.04 21.18
C SER A 9 -35.45 -39.56 21.06
N GLU A 10 -35.18 -40.40 20.07
CA GLU A 10 -33.81 -40.84 19.75
C GLU A 10 -33.08 -39.89 18.78
N GLY A 11 -33.80 -38.97 18.13
CA GLY A 11 -33.24 -38.03 17.16
C GLY A 11 -33.08 -36.58 17.62
N ARG A 12 -33.37 -36.25 18.89
CA ARG A 12 -33.21 -34.88 19.43
C ARG A 12 -32.14 -34.86 20.50
N LEU A 13 -31.21 -33.91 20.38
CA LEU A 13 -30.12 -33.71 21.35
C LEU A 13 -30.68 -33.59 22.77
N ARG A 14 -30.21 -34.44 23.68
CA ARG A 14 -30.60 -34.41 25.10
C ARG A 14 -29.80 -33.30 25.80
N ILE A 15 -30.39 -32.11 25.89
CA ILE A 15 -29.76 -30.93 26.51
C ILE A 15 -29.28 -31.24 27.94
N ASP A 16 -30.03 -32.04 28.70
CA ASP A 16 -29.69 -32.41 30.09
C ASP A 16 -28.35 -33.15 30.25
N GLN A 17 -27.89 -33.83 29.18
CA GLN A 17 -26.64 -34.58 29.17
C GLN A 17 -25.45 -33.76 28.64
N MET A 18 -25.68 -32.50 28.24
CA MET A 18 -24.63 -31.63 27.71
C MET A 18 -23.78 -30.99 28.82
N PRO A 19 -22.55 -30.54 28.51
CA PRO A 19 -21.72 -29.78 29.43
C PRO A 19 -22.44 -28.55 29.98
N GLN A 20 -22.10 -28.14 31.21
CA GLN A 20 -22.76 -27.03 31.90
C GLN A 20 -22.84 -25.74 31.06
N ALA A 21 -21.78 -25.40 30.34
CA ALA A 21 -21.75 -24.22 29.47
C ALA A 21 -22.80 -24.28 28.35
N VAL A 22 -23.00 -25.44 27.74
CA VAL A 22 -23.97 -25.65 26.66
C VAL A 22 -25.40 -25.60 27.20
N ARG A 23 -25.63 -26.15 28.40
CA ARG A 23 -26.94 -26.06 29.08
C ARG A 23 -27.30 -24.62 29.41
N GLN A 24 -26.38 -23.87 30.02
CA GLN A 24 -26.58 -22.45 30.33
C GLN A 24 -26.88 -21.62 29.07
N LEU A 25 -26.19 -21.90 27.98
CA LEU A 25 -26.45 -21.26 26.69
C LEU A 25 -27.84 -21.60 26.17
N ALA A 26 -28.20 -22.88 26.13
CA ALA A 26 -29.50 -23.33 25.65
C ALA A 26 -30.65 -22.71 26.47
N ASP A 27 -30.54 -22.74 27.81
CA ASP A 27 -31.53 -22.14 28.71
C ASP A 27 -31.68 -20.62 28.48
N SER A 28 -30.56 -19.93 28.29
CA SER A 28 -30.55 -18.47 28.05
C SER A 28 -31.15 -18.13 26.68
N MET A 29 -30.81 -18.90 25.64
CA MET A 29 -31.28 -18.68 24.28
C MET A 29 -32.77 -19.03 24.13
N SER A 30 -33.22 -20.13 24.73
CA SER A 30 -34.65 -20.45 24.80
C SER A 30 -35.45 -19.43 25.61
N GLY A 31 -34.80 -18.74 26.56
CA GLY A 31 -35.39 -17.60 27.27
C GLY A 31 -35.58 -16.34 26.41
N ILE A 32 -34.79 -16.19 25.34
CA ILE A 32 -34.86 -15.05 24.41
C ILE A 32 -35.78 -15.37 23.22
N ASP A 33 -35.62 -16.55 22.63
CA ASP A 33 -36.38 -17.02 21.48
C ASP A 33 -37.11 -18.35 21.80
N PRO A 34 -38.46 -18.33 21.89
CA PRO A 34 -39.26 -19.53 22.11
C PRO A 34 -39.16 -20.60 21.01
N TYR A 35 -38.69 -20.24 19.81
CA TYR A 35 -38.51 -21.15 18.68
C TYR A 35 -37.06 -21.62 18.52
N PHE A 36 -36.18 -21.29 19.47
CA PHE A 36 -34.78 -21.67 19.43
C PHE A 36 -34.58 -23.18 19.34
N ASP A 37 -33.85 -23.62 18.31
CA ASP A 37 -33.35 -24.98 18.19
C ASP A 37 -31.82 -25.03 18.33
N LEU A 38 -31.34 -25.83 19.27
CA LEU A 38 -29.92 -25.95 19.59
C LEU A 38 -29.15 -26.62 18.45
N GLU A 39 -29.75 -27.59 17.76
CA GLU A 39 -29.10 -28.33 16.68
C GLU A 39 -28.88 -27.44 15.45
N GLU A 40 -29.92 -26.70 15.04
CA GLU A 40 -29.81 -25.69 13.99
C GLU A 40 -28.79 -24.60 14.35
N TRP A 41 -28.82 -24.12 15.60
CA TRP A 41 -27.86 -23.12 16.06
C TRP A 41 -26.41 -23.62 16.02
N LEU A 42 -26.16 -24.86 16.49
CA LEU A 42 -24.83 -25.48 16.44
C LEU A 42 -24.34 -25.66 15.01
N THR A 43 -25.23 -26.11 14.12
CA THR A 43 -24.91 -26.29 12.70
C THR A 43 -24.54 -24.96 12.06
N ARG A 44 -25.33 -23.91 12.30
CA ARG A 44 -25.01 -22.55 11.82
C ARG A 44 -23.69 -22.05 12.38
N LYS A 45 -23.48 -22.16 13.70
CA LYS A 45 -22.26 -21.71 14.36
C LYS A 45 -21.01 -22.45 13.83
N ALA A 46 -21.12 -23.76 13.59
CA ALA A 46 -20.04 -24.54 13.01
C ALA A 46 -19.71 -24.08 11.58
N ASN A 47 -20.73 -23.80 10.75
CA ASN A 47 -20.51 -23.27 9.40
C ASN A 47 -19.86 -21.88 9.44
N ASP A 48 -20.31 -21.00 10.34
CA ASP A 48 -19.73 -19.66 10.51
C ASP A 48 -18.26 -19.74 10.94
N ASP A 49 -17.95 -20.62 11.89
CA ASP A 49 -16.58 -20.80 12.38
C ASP A 49 -15.68 -21.44 11.30
N LEU A 50 -16.20 -22.36 10.49
CA LEU A 50 -15.48 -22.91 9.33
C LEU A 50 -15.18 -21.84 8.28
N LEU A 51 -16.13 -20.95 8.01
CA LEU A 51 -15.94 -19.83 7.10
C LEU A 51 -14.86 -18.87 7.62
N LEU A 52 -14.88 -18.57 8.92
CA LEU A 52 -13.84 -17.75 9.55
C LEU A 52 -12.46 -18.40 9.43
N LEU A 53 -12.35 -19.70 9.75
CA LEU A 53 -11.11 -20.46 9.60
C LEU A 53 -10.59 -20.46 8.16
N GLN A 54 -11.48 -20.57 7.17
CA GLN A 54 -11.09 -20.47 5.77
C GLN A 54 -10.46 -19.11 5.46
N LYS A 55 -11.05 -18.02 5.96
CA LYS A 55 -10.50 -16.67 5.78
C LYS A 55 -9.15 -16.48 6.46
N ASP A 56 -8.98 -17.03 7.65
CA ASP A 56 -7.70 -16.98 8.36
C ASP A 56 -6.62 -17.76 7.61
N ILE A 57 -6.95 -18.94 7.06
CA ILE A 57 -6.04 -19.72 6.23
C ILE A 57 -5.66 -18.96 4.94
N GLU A 58 -6.63 -18.35 4.27
CA GLU A 58 -6.38 -17.52 3.08
C GLU A 58 -5.40 -16.37 3.39
N ARG A 59 -5.60 -15.70 4.54
CA ARG A 59 -4.72 -14.64 5.01
C ARG A 59 -3.30 -15.13 5.30
N GLU A 60 -3.15 -16.23 6.04
CA GLU A 60 -1.85 -16.83 6.35
C GLU A 60 -1.13 -17.28 5.08
N ARG A 61 -1.87 -17.83 4.10
CA ARG A 61 -1.30 -18.23 2.80
C ARG A 61 -0.66 -17.03 2.10
N VAL A 62 -1.37 -15.90 2.03
CA VAL A 62 -0.85 -14.66 1.40
C VAL A 62 0.37 -14.14 2.13
N GLN A 63 0.38 -14.15 3.47
CA GLN A 63 1.55 -13.73 4.26
C GLN A 63 2.78 -14.61 4.00
N LEU A 64 2.58 -15.92 3.89
CA LEU A 64 3.65 -16.87 3.57
C LEU A 64 4.15 -16.68 2.13
N GLU A 65 3.27 -16.48 1.15
CA GLU A 65 3.64 -16.17 -0.24
C GLU A 65 4.50 -14.91 -0.32
N GLN A 66 4.09 -13.82 0.36
CA GLN A 66 4.87 -12.59 0.45
C GLN A 66 6.23 -12.80 1.14
N ARG A 67 6.26 -13.63 2.20
CA ARG A 67 7.52 -13.96 2.88
C ARG A 67 8.47 -14.74 1.97
N ILE A 68 7.96 -15.72 1.21
CA ILE A 68 8.74 -16.47 0.22
C ILE A 68 9.29 -15.51 -0.83
N HIS A 69 8.46 -14.63 -1.39
CA HIS A 69 8.89 -13.66 -2.39
C HIS A 69 10.01 -12.74 -1.87
N ARG A 70 9.89 -12.25 -0.62
CA ARG A 70 10.96 -11.47 0.03
C ARG A 70 12.25 -12.28 0.16
N LEU A 71 12.16 -13.55 0.58
CA LEU A 71 13.34 -14.41 0.68
C LEU A 71 13.98 -14.69 -0.68
N GLU A 72 13.20 -14.88 -1.73
CA GLU A 72 13.70 -15.05 -3.10
C GLU A 72 14.42 -13.80 -3.60
N MET A 73 13.87 -12.61 -3.36
CA MET A 73 14.54 -11.35 -3.69
C MET A 73 15.86 -11.19 -2.94
N ILE A 74 15.89 -11.53 -1.65
CA ILE A 74 17.13 -11.52 -0.85
C ILE A 74 18.13 -12.54 -1.42
N ALA A 75 17.68 -13.74 -1.76
CA ALA A 75 18.53 -14.78 -2.35
C ALA A 75 19.15 -14.32 -3.67
N LYS A 76 18.35 -13.71 -4.57
CA LYS A 76 18.83 -13.12 -5.84
C LYS A 76 19.87 -12.02 -5.62
N ARG A 77 19.69 -11.18 -4.60
CA ARG A 77 20.69 -10.14 -4.25
C ARG A 77 21.98 -10.73 -3.68
N LEU A 78 21.87 -11.86 -2.97
CA LEU A 78 23.01 -12.53 -2.35
C LEU A 78 23.79 -13.42 -3.34
N SER A 79 23.13 -13.94 -4.37
CA SER A 79 23.78 -14.57 -5.52
C SER A 79 24.11 -13.49 -6.55
N PRO A 80 25.30 -12.87 -6.55
CA PRO A 80 25.69 -12.06 -7.69
C PRO A 80 25.63 -12.99 -8.91
N GLU A 81 24.68 -12.74 -9.81
CA GLU A 81 24.85 -13.17 -11.18
C GLU A 81 26.21 -12.60 -11.59
N ASP A 82 27.13 -13.47 -12.00
CA ASP A 82 28.45 -13.02 -12.42
C ASP A 82 28.24 -12.22 -13.72
N ILE A 83 28.06 -10.90 -13.59
CA ILE A 83 27.88 -9.94 -14.71
C ILE A 83 29.11 -9.97 -15.64
N ARG A 84 30.14 -10.76 -15.30
CA ARG A 84 31.33 -11.02 -16.12
C ARG A 84 31.11 -12.02 -17.24
N GLU A 85 29.99 -12.74 -17.31
CA GLU A 85 29.60 -13.38 -18.57
C GLU A 85 28.89 -12.36 -19.47
N VAL A 86 29.69 -11.40 -19.95
CA VAL A 86 29.34 -10.58 -21.11
C VAL A 86 29.02 -11.56 -22.25
N PRO A 87 27.81 -11.54 -22.84
CA PRO A 87 27.53 -12.35 -24.02
C PRO A 87 28.60 -12.04 -25.08
N GLU A 88 29.28 -13.05 -25.63
CA GLU A 88 30.29 -12.84 -26.69
C GLU A 88 29.68 -11.97 -27.80
N GLY A 89 30.12 -10.71 -27.89
CA GLY A 89 29.66 -9.75 -28.91
C GLY A 89 28.69 -8.66 -28.44
N GLN A 90 28.28 -8.60 -27.16
CA GLN A 90 27.66 -7.39 -26.62
C GLN A 90 28.73 -6.39 -26.20
N THR A 91 28.91 -5.35 -27.01
CA THR A 91 29.66 -4.16 -26.63
C THR A 91 28.67 -3.08 -26.23
N ASN A 92 28.96 -2.29 -25.19
CA ASN A 92 28.12 -1.16 -24.81
C ASN A 92 27.98 -0.19 -25.99
N LEU A 93 26.87 0.54 -26.07
CA LEU A 93 26.62 1.58 -27.09
C LEU A 93 27.76 2.60 -27.23
N PHE A 94 28.56 2.74 -26.17
CA PHE A 94 29.70 3.66 -26.10
C PHE A 94 31.05 3.03 -26.50
N ASP A 95 31.15 1.71 -26.65
CA ASP A 95 32.36 1.02 -27.10
C ASP A 95 32.66 1.27 -28.59
N CYS A 96 31.65 1.72 -29.35
CA CYS A 96 31.79 2.15 -30.74
C CYS A 96 32.44 3.55 -30.89
N PHE A 97 32.70 4.26 -29.79
CA PHE A 97 33.31 5.57 -29.80
C PHE A 97 34.72 5.51 -29.21
N ASP A 98 35.72 5.71 -30.05
CA ASP A 98 37.09 5.92 -29.58
C ASP A 98 37.16 7.22 -28.80
N ILE A 99 37.35 7.12 -27.48
CA ILE A 99 37.65 8.27 -26.63
C ILE A 99 39.03 8.82 -27.07
N PRO A 100 39.11 10.08 -27.56
CA PRO A 100 40.39 10.69 -27.90
C PRO A 100 41.36 10.62 -26.71
N LEU A 101 42.62 10.26 -26.98
CA LEU A 101 43.70 10.17 -25.98
C LEU A 101 43.71 11.25 -24.88
N PRO A 102 43.43 12.55 -25.14
CA PRO A 102 43.38 13.56 -24.08
C PRO A 102 42.29 13.33 -23.02
N LEU A 103 41.21 12.60 -23.34
CA LEU A 103 40.10 12.32 -22.41
C LEU A 103 40.28 11.00 -21.63
N LYS A 104 41.17 10.09 -22.07
CA LYS A 104 41.43 8.82 -21.35
C LYS A 104 41.96 9.03 -19.93
N HIS A 105 42.74 10.09 -19.71
CA HIS A 105 43.25 10.44 -18.38
C HIS A 105 42.20 11.12 -17.46
N LEU A 106 41.07 11.59 -18.02
CA LEU A 106 39.96 12.11 -17.24
C LEU A 106 39.08 10.98 -16.72
N ALA A 107 38.87 9.91 -17.50
CA ALA A 107 38.14 8.73 -17.08
C ALA A 107 38.77 8.05 -15.84
N SER A 108 40.10 8.02 -15.75
CA SER A 108 40.83 7.50 -14.58
C SER A 108 40.74 8.37 -13.32
N ARG A 109 40.19 9.59 -13.40
CA ARG A 109 39.95 10.45 -12.23
C ARG A 109 38.54 10.29 -11.64
N ILE A 110 37.68 9.50 -12.28
CA ILE A 110 36.28 9.29 -11.86
C ILE A 110 36.17 8.27 -10.71
N GLU A 111 37.25 7.56 -10.35
CA GLU A 111 37.25 6.68 -9.16
C GLU A 111 37.18 7.44 -7.82
N GLU A 112 37.40 8.76 -7.82
CA GLU A 112 37.10 9.66 -6.69
C GLU A 112 35.86 10.50 -7.00
N ILE A 113 34.73 9.86 -7.31
CA ILE A 113 33.43 10.53 -7.15
C ILE A 113 33.24 10.67 -5.63
N HIS A 114 33.49 11.87 -5.10
CA HIS A 114 32.77 12.30 -3.90
C HIS A 114 31.29 11.99 -4.17
N GLU A 115 30.63 11.27 -3.26
CA GLU A 115 29.17 11.16 -3.22
C GLU A 115 28.56 12.56 -2.99
N ASP A 116 28.71 13.45 -3.95
CA ASP A 116 27.79 14.54 -4.10
C ASP A 116 26.44 13.85 -4.38
N PRO A 117 25.44 14.04 -3.50
CA PRO A 117 24.18 13.34 -3.62
C PRO A 117 23.65 13.56 -5.02
N HIS A 118 23.40 12.47 -5.74
CA HIS A 118 22.82 12.50 -7.07
C HIS A 118 21.60 13.44 -7.02
N PRO A 119 21.34 14.29 -8.03
CA PRO A 119 20.20 15.22 -8.00
C PRO A 119 18.87 14.48 -7.75
N ALA A 120 18.81 13.18 -8.06
CA ALA A 120 17.67 12.33 -7.72
C ALA A 120 17.53 11.96 -6.24
N GLY A 121 18.59 12.06 -5.44
CA GLY A 121 18.56 11.87 -3.98
C GLY A 121 17.75 12.94 -3.25
N ALA A 122 17.61 14.13 -3.83
CA ALA A 122 16.65 15.14 -3.35
C ALA A 122 15.20 14.62 -3.46
N PHE A 123 14.88 13.85 -4.50
CA PHE A 123 13.54 13.27 -4.69
C PHE A 123 13.26 12.08 -3.74
N ILE A 124 14.30 11.37 -3.30
CA ILE A 124 14.14 10.27 -2.33
C ILE A 124 13.82 10.81 -0.93
N ASN A 125 14.41 11.94 -0.53
CA ASN A 125 14.17 12.56 0.77
C ASN A 125 12.84 13.34 0.87
N LEU A 126 12.19 13.59 -0.28
CA LEU A 126 10.85 14.18 -0.35
C LEU A 126 9.74 13.13 -0.22
N LEU A 127 10.07 11.83 -0.17
CA LEU A 127 9.12 10.79 0.21
C LEU A 127 8.98 10.80 1.74
N PRO A 128 7.87 11.29 2.32
CA PRO A 128 7.65 11.24 3.74
C PRO A 128 7.50 9.77 4.15
N HIS A 129 8.32 9.36 5.13
CA HIS A 129 8.25 8.11 5.90
C HIS A 129 7.16 7.11 5.50
N ASP A 130 7.57 6.00 4.84
CA ASP A 130 6.93 4.66 4.80
C ASP A 130 5.39 4.55 4.57
N ASN A 131 4.66 5.63 4.27
CA ASN A 131 3.19 5.67 4.21
C ASN A 131 2.63 6.41 2.98
N ILE A 132 3.44 6.71 1.95
CA ILE A 132 2.91 7.18 0.67
C ILE A 132 3.00 6.02 -0.33
N ASP A 133 1.98 5.16 -0.32
CA ASP A 133 1.78 4.10 -1.32
C ASP A 133 1.20 4.67 -2.63
N ASP A 134 1.04 6.00 -2.73
CA ASP A 134 0.53 6.68 -3.91
C ASP A 134 1.61 7.52 -4.63
N PRO A 135 2.30 6.93 -5.63
CA PRO A 135 3.27 7.65 -6.43
C PRO A 135 2.63 8.72 -7.32
N LEU A 136 1.32 8.64 -7.61
CA LEU A 136 0.63 9.66 -8.39
C LEU A 136 0.48 10.92 -7.54
N LEU A 137 0.01 10.81 -6.30
CA LEU A 137 -0.10 11.92 -5.35
C LEU A 137 1.22 12.68 -5.18
N ALA A 138 2.34 11.95 -5.07
CA ALA A 138 3.66 12.56 -4.96
C ALA A 138 4.02 13.39 -6.20
N VAL A 139 3.72 12.89 -7.39
CA VAL A 139 4.01 13.56 -8.66
C VAL A 139 3.07 14.75 -8.86
N THR A 140 1.78 14.61 -8.58
CA THR A 140 0.78 15.68 -8.72
C THR A 140 1.07 16.82 -7.75
N ALA A 141 1.36 16.53 -6.48
CA ALA A 141 1.75 17.53 -5.49
C ALA A 141 3.02 18.29 -5.91
N GLN A 142 4.04 17.58 -6.41
CA GLN A 142 5.26 18.22 -6.90
C GLN A 142 5.01 19.12 -8.11
N MET A 143 4.19 18.68 -9.06
CA MET A 143 3.84 19.48 -10.24
C MET A 143 3.08 20.75 -9.83
N MET A 144 2.21 20.66 -8.83
CA MET A 144 1.48 21.79 -8.28
C MET A 144 2.42 22.80 -7.60
N LEU A 145 3.40 22.32 -6.82
CA LEU A 145 4.44 23.17 -6.22
C LEU A 145 5.27 23.90 -7.28
N ILE A 146 5.69 23.21 -8.35
CA ILE A 146 6.47 23.83 -9.43
C ILE A 146 5.66 24.94 -10.11
N ALA A 147 4.38 24.69 -10.40
CA ALA A 147 3.48 25.70 -10.98
C ALA A 147 3.32 26.91 -10.04
N ALA A 148 3.19 26.67 -8.73
CA ALA A 148 3.08 27.72 -7.73
C ALA A 148 4.36 28.57 -7.65
N GLN A 149 5.52 27.91 -7.57
CA GLN A 149 6.84 28.54 -7.48
C GLN A 149 7.19 29.32 -8.75
N GLU A 150 6.85 28.81 -9.94
CA GLU A 150 7.07 29.53 -11.19
C GLU A 150 6.27 30.84 -11.23
N LYS A 151 5.01 30.80 -10.77
CA LYS A 151 4.15 31.98 -10.71
C LYS A 151 4.64 33.02 -9.71
N VAL A 152 4.94 32.61 -8.48
CA VAL A 152 5.47 33.51 -7.44
C VAL A 152 6.86 34.02 -7.82
N GLY A 153 7.73 33.16 -8.38
CA GLY A 153 9.06 33.52 -8.87
C GLY A 153 9.05 34.53 -10.02
N ASN A 154 7.98 34.56 -10.82
CA ASN A 154 7.73 35.57 -11.84
C ASN A 154 7.20 36.91 -11.28
N GLY A 155 7.09 37.05 -9.96
CA GLY A 155 6.70 38.27 -9.26
C GLY A 155 5.21 38.37 -8.92
N ALA A 156 4.44 37.28 -9.04
CA ALA A 156 3.08 37.25 -8.52
C ALA A 156 3.08 37.20 -6.99
N SER A 157 2.12 37.88 -6.36
CA SER A 157 2.00 37.91 -4.90
C SER A 157 1.37 36.63 -4.33
N TRP A 158 0.58 35.91 -5.12
CA TRP A 158 -0.05 34.63 -4.79
C TRP A 158 -0.48 33.92 -6.08
N VAL A 159 -0.94 32.69 -5.97
CA VAL A 159 -1.42 31.86 -7.07
C VAL A 159 -2.87 31.48 -6.80
N GLU A 160 -3.76 31.70 -7.78
CA GLU A 160 -5.17 31.34 -7.68
C GLU A 160 -5.36 29.83 -7.89
N LEU A 161 -6.40 29.24 -7.27
CA LEU A 161 -6.73 27.81 -7.40
C LEU A 161 -6.79 27.32 -8.85
N GLY A 162 -7.47 28.08 -9.71
CA GLY A 162 -7.60 27.74 -11.13
C GLY A 162 -6.26 27.74 -11.87
N GLU A 163 -5.32 28.58 -11.44
CA GLU A 163 -3.97 28.63 -12.01
C GLU A 163 -3.11 27.45 -11.54
N LEU A 164 -3.31 26.96 -10.31
CA LEU A 164 -2.69 25.72 -9.84
C LEU A 164 -3.19 24.51 -10.62
N TYR A 165 -4.49 24.46 -10.94
CA TYR A 165 -5.10 23.26 -11.52
C TYR A 165 -4.91 23.18 -13.03
N SER A 166 -4.89 24.32 -13.72
CA SER A 166 -4.84 24.38 -15.19
C SER A 166 -3.67 23.58 -15.81
N PRO A 167 -2.42 23.63 -15.30
CA PRO A 167 -1.31 22.88 -15.88
C PRO A 167 -1.45 21.38 -15.61
N LEU A 168 -1.96 21.00 -14.45
CA LEU A 168 -2.13 19.59 -14.07
C LEU A 168 -3.24 18.93 -14.90
N ILE A 169 -4.39 19.59 -15.04
CA ILE A 169 -5.50 19.11 -15.88
C ILE A 169 -5.07 19.01 -17.34
N SER A 170 -4.27 19.96 -17.84
CA SER A 170 -3.75 19.90 -19.21
C SER A 170 -2.83 18.69 -19.46
N ASN A 171 -2.16 18.21 -18.41
CA ASN A 171 -1.32 17.01 -18.43
C ASN A 171 -2.11 15.71 -18.19
N GLY A 172 -3.44 15.78 -18.10
CA GLY A 172 -4.31 14.61 -17.96
C GLY A 172 -4.52 14.15 -16.53
N ILE A 173 -4.16 14.96 -15.53
CA ILE A 173 -4.45 14.69 -14.12
C ILE A 173 -5.92 15.05 -13.86
N SER A 174 -6.65 14.20 -13.12
CA SER A 174 -8.06 14.45 -12.80
C SER A 174 -8.19 15.57 -11.77
N GLN A 175 -9.38 16.16 -11.65
CA GLN A 175 -9.62 17.19 -10.65
C GLN A 175 -9.53 16.63 -9.22
N GLU A 176 -10.00 15.41 -9.00
CA GLU A 176 -9.95 14.72 -7.70
C GLU A 176 -8.51 14.56 -7.21
N GLU A 177 -7.58 14.23 -8.11
CA GLU A 177 -6.14 14.11 -7.80
C GLU A 177 -5.48 15.47 -7.53
N CYS A 178 -6.00 16.55 -8.13
CA CYS A 178 -5.54 17.91 -7.83
C CYS A 178 -6.01 18.34 -6.43
N ASP A 179 -7.25 18.02 -6.08
CA ASP A 179 -7.81 18.30 -4.75
C ASP A 179 -7.01 17.54 -3.67
N GLU A 180 -6.74 16.25 -3.88
CA GLU A 180 -5.94 15.44 -2.94
C GLU A 180 -4.51 15.95 -2.80
N ALA A 181 -3.88 16.35 -3.92
CA ALA A 181 -2.55 16.96 -3.91
C ALA A 181 -2.53 18.28 -3.12
N LEU A 182 -3.53 19.14 -3.31
CA LEU A 182 -3.63 20.41 -2.59
C LEU A 182 -3.80 20.18 -1.09
N ASP A 183 -4.69 19.28 -0.69
CA ASP A 183 -4.91 18.90 0.71
C ASP A 183 -3.62 18.37 1.35
N HIS A 184 -2.91 17.49 0.64
CA HIS A 184 -1.63 16.95 1.10
C HIS A 184 -0.58 18.06 1.31
N LEU A 185 -0.45 19.00 0.37
CA LEU A 185 0.48 20.13 0.46
C LEU A 185 0.15 21.08 1.62
N LEU A 186 -1.14 21.32 1.88
CA LEU A 186 -1.60 22.11 3.04
C LEU A 186 -1.29 21.38 4.35
N MET A 187 -1.57 20.08 4.44
CA MET A 187 -1.31 19.27 5.64
C MET A 187 0.18 19.18 5.98
N THR A 188 1.03 19.11 4.96
CA THR A 188 2.49 19.04 5.11
C THR A 188 3.16 20.40 5.27
N ASN A 189 2.39 21.51 5.22
CA ASN A 189 2.87 22.89 5.25
C ASN A 189 3.84 23.24 4.12
N GLN A 190 3.68 22.64 2.94
CA GLN A 190 4.48 22.99 1.75
C GLN A 190 3.84 24.13 0.94
N ILE A 191 2.53 24.33 1.10
CA ILE A 191 1.78 25.46 0.57
C ILE A 191 0.91 26.05 1.69
N HIS A 192 0.70 27.36 1.66
CA HIS A 192 -0.17 28.08 2.57
C HIS A 192 -1.29 28.81 1.81
N GLU A 193 -2.51 28.67 2.30
CA GLU A 193 -3.65 29.48 1.87
C GLU A 193 -3.65 30.80 2.65
N ILE A 194 -3.65 31.92 1.94
CA ILE A 194 -3.58 33.27 2.52
C ILE A 194 -4.91 34.04 2.46
N ASP A 195 -5.77 33.68 1.51
CA ASP A 195 -7.12 34.22 1.28
C ASP A 195 -7.92 33.18 0.48
N ASP A 196 -9.23 33.40 0.32
CA ASP A 196 -10.11 32.47 -0.42
C ASP A 196 -9.52 32.15 -1.82
N ASP A 197 -9.26 30.87 -2.08
CA ASP A 197 -8.67 30.35 -3.33
C ASP A 197 -7.29 30.93 -3.70
N CYS A 198 -6.55 31.50 -2.74
CA CYS A 198 -5.25 32.14 -2.94
C CYS A 198 -4.12 31.47 -2.14
N PHE A 199 -3.12 30.95 -2.85
CA PHE A 199 -2.06 30.11 -2.29
C PHE A 199 -0.66 30.67 -2.52
N ILE A 200 0.25 30.41 -1.56
CA ILE A 200 1.67 30.74 -1.63
C ILE A 200 2.48 29.51 -1.22
N PRO A 201 3.50 29.08 -1.99
CA PRO A 201 4.40 28.01 -1.57
C PRO A 201 5.30 28.46 -0.42
N ASP A 202 5.61 27.55 0.51
CA ASP A 202 6.59 27.81 1.57
C ASP A 202 8.01 27.93 0.96
N GLU A 203 8.87 28.78 1.56
CA GLU A 203 10.22 29.10 1.05
C GLU A 203 11.23 27.94 1.20
#